data_AF-A0AAU1C400-F1
#
_entry.id   AF-A0AAU1C400-F1
#
_cell.length_a   1.000
_cell.length_b   1.000
_cell.length_c   1.000
_cell.angle_alpha   90.00
_cell.angle_beta   90.00
_cell.angle_gamma   90.00
#
_symmetry.space_group_name_H-M   'P 1'
#
loop_
_entity.id
_entity.type
_entity.pdbx_description
1 polymer ?
#
loop_
_entity_poly.entity_id
_entity_poly.type
_entity_poly.pdbx_seq_one_letter_code
_entity_poly.pdbx_strand_id
1 'polypeptide(L)'
;MTSNEIRFDCQHRGDGGALVIVPRIDGASLTELIDGFEIAAGMQPAGDAYGGLIPQFFRFGPMQDHFLGRSANAMGPKTPVLGCECGEWGCWPLMTRITATADLVTWDAFEQPHCKTRDYVAFGPFQFDRHQYDDASRALSALIGSGVDDTRA
;
A
#
# COMPACT_ATOMS: atom_id res chain seq x y z
N MET A 1 -23.29 6.88 2.49
CA MET A 1 -22.04 6.75 1.72
C MET A 1 -21.50 5.38 2.04
N THR A 2 -21.29 4.54 1.04
CA THR A 2 -20.66 3.23 1.22
C THR A 2 -19.16 3.46 1.36
N SER A 3 -18.59 3.13 2.52
CA SER A 3 -17.14 3.06 2.68
C SER A 3 -16.60 1.94 1.81
N ASN A 4 -15.40 2.13 1.27
CA ASN A 4 -14.65 1.08 0.60
C ASN A 4 -14.24 -0.02 1.58
N GLU A 5 -14.09 -1.24 1.09
CA GLU A 5 -13.51 -2.36 1.83
C GLU A 5 -12.01 -2.47 1.54
N ILE A 6 -11.16 -2.49 2.57
CA ILE A 6 -9.72 -2.76 2.43
C ILE A 6 -9.39 -4.23 2.76
N ARG A 7 -8.53 -4.85 1.96
CA ARG A 7 -7.83 -6.11 2.31
C ARG A 7 -6.35 -6.00 1.96
N PHE A 8 -5.53 -6.91 2.47
CA PHE A 8 -4.12 -6.99 2.13
C PHE A 8 -3.80 -8.39 1.62
N ASP A 9 -3.45 -8.47 0.33
CA ASP A 9 -2.94 -9.70 -0.24
C ASP A 9 -1.49 -9.89 0.12
N CYS A 10 -1.15 -11.10 0.53
CA CYS A 10 0.18 -11.50 0.94
C CYS A 10 0.62 -12.67 0.07
N GLN A 11 1.62 -12.46 -0.78
CA GLN A 11 2.13 -13.48 -1.71
C GLN A 11 3.66 -13.51 -1.63
N HIS A 12 4.26 -14.70 -1.73
CA HIS A 12 5.71 -14.81 -1.80
C HIS A 12 6.18 -14.55 -3.24
N ARG A 13 7.29 -13.82 -3.39
CA ARG A 13 7.89 -13.56 -4.71
C ARG A 13 8.63 -14.81 -5.20
N GLY A 14 7.93 -15.68 -5.92
CA GLY A 14 8.44 -17.00 -6.30
C GLY A 14 8.47 -17.96 -5.11
N ASP A 15 8.86 -19.21 -5.36
CA ASP A 15 8.86 -20.27 -4.34
C ASP A 15 9.84 -19.93 -3.21
N GLY A 16 9.30 -19.67 -2.01
CA GLY A 16 10.08 -19.31 -0.82
C GLY A 16 10.71 -17.92 -0.85
N GLY A 17 10.32 -17.05 -1.80
CA GLY A 17 10.84 -15.68 -1.87
C GLY A 17 10.24 -14.75 -0.81
N ALA A 18 10.64 -13.48 -0.84
CA ALA A 18 10.18 -12.50 0.15
C ALA A 18 8.66 -12.25 0.06
N LEU A 19 8.03 -12.00 1.20
CA LEU A 19 6.61 -11.68 1.29
C LEU A 19 6.33 -10.30 0.67
N VAL A 20 5.42 -10.27 -0.30
CA VAL A 20 4.93 -9.09 -1.00
C VAL A 20 3.51 -8.79 -0.51
N ILE A 21 3.27 -7.54 -0.10
CA ILE A 21 1.98 -7.05 0.38
C ILE A 21 1.37 -6.12 -0.67
N VAL A 22 0.17 -6.42 -1.13
CA VAL A 22 -0.59 -5.58 -2.07
C VAL A 22 -1.95 -5.24 -1.45
N PRO A 23 -2.27 -3.96 -1.21
CA PRO A 23 -3.61 -3.57 -0.78
C PRO A 23 -4.65 -3.88 -1.87
N ARG A 24 -5.85 -4.31 -1.45
CA ARG A 24 -7.04 -4.41 -2.29
C ARG A 24 -8.13 -3.49 -1.79
N ILE A 25 -8.79 -2.79 -2.70
CA ILE A 25 -9.90 -1.88 -2.42
C ILE A 25 -11.11 -2.39 -3.21
N ASP A 26 -12.20 -2.71 -2.52
CA ASP A 26 -13.43 -3.25 -3.11
C ASP A 26 -13.17 -4.48 -4.02
N GLY A 27 -12.18 -5.30 -3.65
CA GLY A 27 -11.79 -6.51 -4.37
C GLY A 27 -10.73 -6.32 -5.47
N ALA A 28 -10.55 -5.11 -6.00
CA ALA A 28 -9.50 -4.81 -6.98
C ALA A 28 -8.16 -4.56 -6.29
N SER A 29 -7.04 -5.02 -6.87
CA SER A 29 -5.72 -4.67 -6.31
C SER A 29 -5.41 -3.21 -6.55
N LEU A 30 -4.65 -2.59 -5.64
CA LEU A 30 -4.24 -1.21 -5.82
C LEU A 30 -3.34 -1.03 -7.05
N THR A 31 -2.59 -2.07 -7.45
CA THR A 31 -1.82 -2.09 -8.70
C THR A 31 -2.74 -2.00 -9.92
N GLU A 32 -3.81 -2.78 -9.96
CA GLU A 32 -4.82 -2.72 -11.05
C GLU A 32 -5.50 -1.35 -11.10
N LEU A 33 -5.85 -0.79 -9.94
CA LEU A 33 -6.51 0.52 -9.84
C LEU A 33 -5.60 1.65 -10.35
N ILE A 34 -4.35 1.71 -9.89
CA ILE A 34 -3.43 2.78 -10.29
C ILE A 34 -3.05 2.66 -11.77
N ASP A 35 -2.86 1.44 -12.28
CA ASP A 35 -2.56 1.22 -13.68
C ASP A 35 -3.71 1.68 -14.58
N GLY A 36 -4.94 1.27 -14.25
CA GLY A 36 -6.13 1.72 -14.98
C GLY A 36 -6.28 3.24 -14.99
N PHE A 37 -6.02 3.89 -13.86
CA PHE A 37 -6.05 5.35 -13.74
C PHE A 37 -4.97 6.03 -14.59
N GLU A 38 -3.71 5.63 -14.43
CA GLU A 38 -2.57 6.24 -15.13
C GLU A 38 -2.68 6.05 -16.66
N ILE A 39 -3.13 4.88 -17.11
CA ILE A 39 -3.39 4.58 -18.53
C ILE A 39 -4.51 5.47 -19.07
N ALA A 40 -5.64 5.56 -18.37
CA ALA A 40 -6.77 6.39 -18.79
C ALA A 40 -6.41 7.88 -18.85
N ALA A 41 -5.51 8.32 -17.98
CA ALA A 41 -4.99 9.69 -17.96
C ALA A 41 -3.85 9.94 -18.98
N GLY A 42 -3.41 8.91 -19.72
CA GLY A 42 -2.34 9.03 -20.71
C GLY A 42 -0.95 9.28 -20.11
N MET A 43 -0.72 8.90 -18.86
CA MET A 43 0.58 9.06 -18.19
C MET A 43 1.59 8.04 -18.73
N GLN A 44 2.89 8.38 -18.69
CA GLN A 44 3.97 7.48 -19.11
C GLN A 44 5.17 7.59 -18.17
N PRO A 45 5.82 6.47 -17.77
CA PRO A 45 5.36 5.08 -17.94
C PRO A 45 4.06 4.80 -17.14
N ALA A 46 3.15 3.99 -17.66
CA ALA A 46 1.94 3.57 -16.97
C ALA A 46 1.65 2.10 -17.29
N GLY A 47 1.00 1.39 -16.36
CA GLY A 47 0.80 -0.05 -16.45
C GLY A 47 2.04 -0.81 -16.00
N ASP A 48 1.83 -1.81 -15.14
CA ASP A 48 2.86 -2.76 -14.67
C ASP A 48 4.09 -2.09 -14.01
N ALA A 49 4.00 -0.82 -13.61
CA ALA A 49 5.10 -0.11 -12.97
C ALA A 49 5.18 -0.38 -11.45
N TYR A 50 4.02 -0.68 -10.86
CA TYR A 50 3.89 -0.85 -9.42
C TYR A 50 3.83 -2.32 -9.02
N GLY A 51 4.54 -2.64 -7.96
CA GLY A 51 4.46 -3.90 -7.22
C GLY A 51 4.03 -3.67 -5.77
N GLY A 52 3.93 -4.75 -5.02
CA GLY A 52 3.64 -4.67 -3.58
C GLY A 52 4.83 -4.23 -2.74
N LEU A 53 4.56 -3.95 -1.46
CA LEU A 53 5.60 -3.66 -0.47
C LEU A 53 6.24 -4.96 0.01
N ILE A 54 7.55 -4.94 0.26
CA ILE A 54 8.29 -6.09 0.80
C ILE A 54 8.85 -5.71 2.18
N PRO A 55 8.12 -5.96 3.29
CA PRO A 55 8.56 -5.53 4.62
C PRO A 55 9.86 -6.17 5.09
N GLN A 56 10.23 -7.33 4.54
CA GLN A 56 11.47 -8.00 4.90
C GLN A 56 12.71 -7.19 4.49
N PHE A 57 12.62 -6.43 3.40
CA PHE A 57 13.74 -5.64 2.88
C PHE A 57 13.76 -4.23 3.44
N PHE A 58 12.64 -3.75 3.98
CA PHE A 58 12.48 -2.35 4.37
C PHE A 58 11.80 -2.21 5.73
N ARG A 59 12.40 -1.40 6.59
CA ARG A 59 11.90 -1.17 7.95
C ARG A 59 10.74 -0.17 7.95
N PHE A 60 9.57 -0.60 7.54
CA PHE A 60 8.32 0.18 7.63
C PHE A 60 7.75 0.27 9.06
N GLY A 61 8.35 -0.44 10.03
CA GLY A 61 7.80 -0.62 11.37
C GLY A 61 6.66 -1.65 11.38
N PRO A 62 5.82 -1.68 12.43
CA PRO A 62 4.62 -2.51 12.44
C PRO A 62 3.71 -2.14 11.26
N MET A 63 3.22 -3.13 10.50
CA MET A 63 2.36 -2.84 9.33
C MET A 63 1.09 -2.09 9.71
N GLN A 64 0.55 -2.34 10.91
CA GLN A 64 -0.58 -1.60 11.43
C GLN A 64 -0.27 -0.09 11.57
N ASP A 65 0.90 0.26 12.11
CA ASP A 65 1.29 1.67 12.23
C ASP A 65 1.59 2.30 10.88
N HIS A 66 2.18 1.52 9.96
CA HIS A 66 2.47 1.94 8.59
C HIS A 66 1.19 2.34 7.86
N PHE A 67 0.22 1.41 7.79
CA PHE A 67 -1.06 1.63 7.15
C PHE A 67 -1.98 2.56 7.95
N LEU A 68 -1.64 3.00 9.17
CA LEU A 68 -2.34 4.10 9.85
C LEU A 68 -1.65 5.46 9.64
N GLY A 69 -0.61 5.54 8.80
CA GLY A 69 0.14 6.77 8.56
C GLY A 69 1.05 7.18 9.72
N ARG A 70 1.28 6.30 10.70
CA ARG A 70 2.04 6.60 11.94
C ARG A 70 3.53 6.34 11.79
N SER A 71 3.95 5.54 10.81
CA SER A 71 5.36 5.33 10.47
C SER A 71 6.01 6.50 9.70
N ALA A 72 5.23 7.55 9.38
CA ALA A 72 5.60 8.69 8.55
C ALA A 72 6.82 9.50 9.03
N ASN A 73 7.20 9.41 10.31
CA ASN A 73 8.24 10.25 10.91
C ASN A 73 9.62 10.12 10.24
N ALA A 74 9.92 9.00 9.57
CA ALA A 74 11.17 8.81 8.81
C ALA A 74 11.05 9.12 7.30
N MET A 75 9.84 9.16 6.74
CA MET A 75 9.60 9.15 5.29
C MET A 75 8.89 10.41 4.77
N GLY A 76 8.51 11.34 5.66
CA GLY A 76 7.74 12.54 5.33
C GLY A 76 6.23 12.35 5.54
N PRO A 77 5.39 13.33 5.16
CA PRO A 77 3.96 13.35 5.51
C PRO A 77 3.10 12.31 4.78
N LYS A 78 3.67 11.51 3.88
CA LYS A 78 2.98 10.49 3.09
C LYS A 78 3.61 9.12 3.31
N THR A 79 2.77 8.09 3.18
CA THR A 79 3.11 6.69 3.38
C THR A 79 3.21 5.99 2.02
N PRO A 80 4.26 5.20 1.76
CA PRO A 80 4.28 4.33 0.58
C PRO A 80 3.25 3.22 0.74
N VAL A 81 2.36 3.06 -0.23
CA VAL A 81 1.35 1.99 -0.27
C VAL A 81 1.62 0.96 -1.37
N LEU A 82 2.48 1.30 -2.34
CA LEU A 82 3.07 0.37 -3.32
C LEU A 82 4.54 0.70 -3.54
N GLY A 83 5.30 -0.30 -4.00
CA GLY A 83 6.67 -0.16 -4.46
C GLY A 83 6.78 -0.35 -5.98
N CYS A 84 8.01 -0.47 -6.49
CA CYS A 84 8.24 -0.87 -7.88
C CYS A 84 8.07 -2.39 -8.04
N GLU A 85 7.64 -2.83 -9.21
CA GLU A 85 7.58 -4.26 -9.59
C GLU A 85 8.95 -4.97 -9.47
N CYS A 86 10.04 -4.20 -9.59
CA CYS A 86 11.40 -4.71 -9.36
C CYS A 86 11.64 -5.19 -7.90
N GLY A 87 10.77 -4.82 -6.96
CA GLY A 87 10.81 -5.20 -5.54
C GLY A 87 11.51 -4.19 -4.62
N GLU A 88 12.12 -3.14 -5.19
CA GLU A 88 12.61 -2.00 -4.42
C GLU A 88 11.53 -0.92 -4.33
N TRP A 89 11.06 -0.63 -3.12
CA TRP A 89 9.98 0.35 -2.98
C TRP A 89 10.40 1.76 -3.40
N GLY A 90 11.64 2.17 -3.07
CA GLY A 90 12.16 3.51 -3.38
C GLY A 90 12.41 3.77 -4.86
N CYS A 91 12.43 2.73 -5.70
CA CYS A 91 12.64 2.85 -7.14
C CYS A 91 11.46 3.55 -7.83
N TRP A 92 10.22 3.20 -7.48
CA TRP A 92 9.01 3.79 -8.07
C TRP A 92 7.81 3.69 -7.10
N PRO A 93 7.80 4.44 -5.97
CA PRO A 93 6.81 4.26 -4.91
C PRO A 93 5.51 5.02 -5.18
N LEU A 94 4.35 4.38 -4.99
CA LEU A 94 3.09 5.12 -4.88
C LEU A 94 2.92 5.58 -3.43
N MET A 95 2.95 6.89 -3.21
CA MET A 95 2.81 7.50 -1.89
C MET A 95 1.39 8.05 -1.72
N THR A 96 0.86 8.00 -0.51
CA THR A 96 -0.46 8.59 -0.19
C THR A 96 -0.45 9.20 1.20
N ARG A 97 -1.28 10.20 1.43
CA ARG A 97 -1.55 10.67 2.79
C ARG A 97 -2.61 9.76 3.40
N ILE A 98 -2.33 9.28 4.61
CA ILE A 98 -3.27 8.47 5.38
C ILE A 98 -3.72 9.28 6.59
N THR A 99 -5.02 9.55 6.68
CA THR A 99 -5.62 10.22 7.83
C THR A 99 -6.58 9.25 8.52
N ALA A 100 -6.28 8.88 9.76
CA ALA A 100 -7.15 8.03 10.57
C ALA A 100 -7.86 8.87 11.64
N THR A 101 -9.19 8.78 11.68
CA THR A 101 -10.05 9.31 12.75
C THR A 101 -10.63 8.15 13.57
N ALA A 102 -11.53 8.44 14.50
CA ALA A 102 -12.20 7.41 15.28
C ALA A 102 -13.07 6.47 14.41
N ASP A 103 -13.64 6.99 13.32
CA ASP A 103 -14.66 6.29 12.53
C ASP A 103 -14.22 5.97 11.10
N LEU A 104 -13.20 6.68 10.58
CA LEU A 104 -12.78 6.55 9.19
C LEU A 104 -11.26 6.53 9.05
N VAL A 105 -10.77 5.80 8.04
CA VAL A 105 -9.43 5.97 7.48
C VAL A 105 -9.58 6.50 6.05
N THR A 106 -8.89 7.59 5.73
CA THR A 106 -8.89 8.18 4.39
C THR A 106 -7.50 8.08 3.77
N TRP A 107 -7.44 7.58 2.53
CA TRP A 107 -6.26 7.65 1.68
C TRP A 107 -6.49 8.68 0.59
N ASP A 108 -5.67 9.72 0.54
CA ASP A 108 -5.80 10.82 -0.41
C ASP A 108 -4.46 11.46 -0.76
N ALA A 109 -4.49 12.46 -1.66
CA ALA A 109 -3.29 13.18 -2.10
C ALA A 109 -2.17 12.23 -2.56
N PHE A 110 -2.53 11.26 -3.41
CA PHE A 110 -1.58 10.33 -4.00
C PHE A 110 -0.48 11.08 -4.77
N GLU A 111 0.73 10.53 -4.80
CA GLU A 111 1.82 11.07 -5.60
C GLU A 111 2.82 9.99 -6.03
N GLN A 112 3.53 10.32 -7.11
CA GLN A 112 4.73 9.62 -7.55
C GLN A 112 5.93 10.57 -7.40
N PRO A 113 6.79 10.40 -6.36
CA PRO A 113 7.87 11.34 -6.05
C PRO A 113 8.86 11.56 -7.20
N HIS A 114 9.06 10.55 -8.05
CA HIS A 114 9.96 10.63 -9.21
C HIS A 114 9.32 11.31 -10.43
N CYS A 115 8.01 11.59 -10.40
CA CYS A 115 7.27 12.20 -11.50
C CYS A 115 6.26 13.24 -10.99
N LYS A 116 6.77 14.36 -10.46
CA LYS A 116 5.96 15.41 -9.80
C LYS A 116 4.94 16.12 -10.70
N THR A 117 5.01 15.94 -12.01
CA THR A 117 4.06 16.52 -12.97
C THR A 117 2.78 15.70 -13.10
N ARG A 118 2.73 14.49 -12.54
CA ARG A 118 1.53 13.64 -12.55
C ARG A 118 0.49 14.17 -11.57
N ASP A 119 -0.76 14.20 -12.03
CA ASP A 119 -1.90 14.61 -11.23
C ASP A 119 -2.74 13.39 -10.82
N TYR A 120 -2.75 13.07 -9.53
CA TYR A 120 -3.52 11.98 -8.95
C TYR A 120 -4.75 12.46 -8.17
N VAL A 121 -5.15 13.73 -8.31
CA VAL A 121 -6.29 14.29 -7.56
C VAL A 121 -7.56 13.46 -7.76
N ALA A 122 -7.78 12.94 -8.98
CA ALA A 122 -8.95 12.14 -9.32
C ALA A 122 -8.81 10.63 -9.03
N PHE A 123 -7.66 10.16 -8.53
CA PHE A 123 -7.46 8.74 -8.23
C PHE A 123 -8.13 8.32 -6.90
N GLY A 124 -8.23 9.24 -5.95
CA GLY A 124 -8.94 9.06 -4.70
C GLY A 124 -9.94 10.20 -4.46
N PRO A 125 -10.35 10.45 -3.19
CA PRO A 125 -9.95 9.71 -1.99
C PRO A 125 -10.60 8.32 -1.92
N PHE A 126 -9.92 7.39 -1.25
CA PHE A 126 -10.52 6.15 -0.76
C PHE A 126 -10.85 6.31 0.72
N GLN A 127 -12.03 5.83 1.13
CA GLN A 127 -12.54 6.01 2.48
C GLN A 127 -12.97 4.67 3.06
N PHE A 128 -12.37 4.29 4.18
CA PHE A 128 -12.58 3.00 4.81
C PHE A 128 -13.23 3.16 6.17
N ASP A 129 -14.18 2.28 6.50
CA ASP A 129 -14.68 2.15 7.87
C ASP A 129 -13.53 1.78 8.81
N ARG A 130 -13.44 2.46 9.96
CA ARG A 130 -12.28 2.28 10.86
C ARG A 130 -12.19 0.88 11.46
N HIS A 131 -13.33 0.26 11.80
CA HIS A 131 -13.31 -1.09 12.38
C HIS A 131 -12.86 -2.11 11.33
N GLN A 132 -13.43 -2.03 10.13
CA GLN A 132 -13.05 -2.88 9.01
C GLN A 132 -11.55 -2.74 8.66
N TYR A 133 -11.04 -1.51 8.68
CA TYR A 133 -9.63 -1.22 8.42
C TYR A 133 -8.68 -1.80 9.49
N ASP A 134 -9.03 -1.63 10.77
CA ASP A 134 -8.25 -2.12 11.90
C ASP A 134 -8.21 -3.67 11.91
N ASP A 135 -9.32 -4.33 11.54
CA ASP A 135 -9.39 -5.79 11.40
C ASP A 135 -8.47 -6.29 10.27
N ALA A 136 -8.53 -5.68 9.09
CA ALA A 136 -7.66 -6.03 7.97
C ALA A 136 -6.17 -5.84 8.32
N SER A 137 -5.84 -4.75 9.00
CA SER A 137 -4.47 -4.45 9.45
C SER A 137 -3.96 -5.45 10.51
N ARG A 138 -4.84 -5.90 11.40
CA ARG A 138 -4.53 -6.93 12.41
C ARG A 138 -4.31 -8.28 11.77
N ALA A 139 -5.17 -8.67 10.82
CA ALA A 139 -5.00 -9.91 10.05
C ALA A 139 -3.65 -9.94 9.31
N LEU A 140 -3.29 -8.82 8.67
CA LEU A 140 -1.98 -8.66 8.03
C LEU A 140 -0.82 -8.84 9.03
N SER A 141 -0.91 -8.17 10.18
CA SER A 141 0.15 -8.24 11.21
C SER A 141 0.34 -9.67 11.75
N ALA A 142 -0.75 -10.42 11.92
CA ALA A 142 -0.71 -11.82 12.35
C ALA A 142 -0.03 -12.73 11.31
N LEU A 143 -0.32 -12.53 10.02
CA LEU A 143 0.31 -13.27 8.92
C LEU A 143 1.82 -13.05 8.88
N ILE A 144 2.26 -11.79 9.00
CA ILE A 144 3.68 -11.43 8.98
C ILE A 144 4.40 -11.96 10.23
N GLY A 145 3.76 -11.89 11.40
CA GLY A 145 4.32 -12.41 12.65
C GLY A 145 4.53 -13.92 12.63
N SER A 146 3.64 -14.66 11.95
CA SER A 146 3.69 -16.12 11.84
C SER A 146 4.85 -16.60 10.94
N GLY A 147 5.26 -15.80 9.96
CA GLY A 147 6.39 -16.12 9.06
C GLY A 147 7.78 -15.93 9.69
N VAL A 148 7.89 -15.24 10.83
CA VAL A 148 9.18 -15.02 11.52
C VAL A 148 9.59 -16.24 12.37
N ASP A 149 8.63 -17.04 12.84
CA ASP A 149 8.92 -18.20 13.69
C ASP A 149 9.42 -19.43 12.90
N ASP A 150 9.14 -19.52 11.59
CA ASP A 150 9.55 -20.66 10.75
C ASP A 150 11.03 -20.61 10.29
N THR A 151 11.77 -19.53 10.60
CA THR A 151 13.20 -19.40 10.22
C THR A 151 14.16 -19.75 11.36
N ARG A 152 13.67 -20.38 12.44
CA ARG A 152 14.50 -20.90 13.55
C ARG A 152 14.43 -22.43 13.63
N ALA A 153 15.09 -23.10 12.69
CA ALA A 153 15.48 -24.50 12.81
C ALA A 153 16.86 -24.72 12.18
#